data_AF-A0A959JAK8-F1
#
_entry.id   AF-A0A959JAK8-F1
#
_cell.length_a   1.000
_cell.length_b   1.000
_cell.length_c   1.000
_cell.angle_alpha   90.00
_cell.angle_beta   90.00
_cell.angle_gamma   90.00
#
_symmetry.space_group_name_H-M   'P 1'
#
loop_
_entity.id
_entity.type
_entity.pdbx_description
1 polymer ?
#
loop_
_entity_poly.entity_id
_entity_poly.type
_entity_poly.pdbx_seq_one_letter_code
_entity_poly.pdbx_strand_id
1 'polypeptide(L)'
;MVLGWMGLHQLYLRKPAMAFLFIGLLVFFKLPIAVIFGFVNAVYLLMMSDEEFDRRYNNVEESDGPTWDRRRDYQRRERTARREYQRPTSGPYRRSYNRPEPITQRKPNPFKASGMKKYKEFDVDGAIEDFKQALEIDPSDIATNFNIACAYSLNEEKEKAYAHLTRAVQLGFKDFQKIKSHDDLAYVRIQPEFESFEKSGFTNNPFTATKPEETQESSPENQTEEKTTDLLEDDLLLSQLNTLKELREKGLITEEEYALETRKLRQ
;
A
#
# COMPACT_ATOMS: atom_id res chain seq x y z
N MET A 1 29.34 -40.06 -5.58
CA MET A 1 29.92 -38.72 -5.35
C MET A 1 28.90 -37.87 -4.59
N VAL A 2 28.87 -37.92 -3.25
CA VAL A 2 27.80 -37.28 -2.43
C VAL A 2 28.37 -36.51 -1.21
N LEU A 3 29.59 -35.96 -1.27
CA LEU A 3 30.20 -35.26 -0.13
C LEU A 3 30.65 -33.82 -0.47
N GLY A 4 29.86 -33.10 -1.28
CA GLY A 4 30.18 -31.72 -1.69
C GLY A 4 29.31 -30.62 -1.06
N TRP A 5 28.24 -30.94 -0.31
CA TRP A 5 27.21 -29.94 0.01
C TRP A 5 27.21 -29.36 1.44
N MET A 6 27.93 -29.96 2.39
CA MET A 6 27.85 -29.52 3.80
C MET A 6 28.72 -28.29 4.14
N GLY A 7 29.67 -27.91 3.27
CA GLY A 7 30.53 -26.73 3.48
C GLY A 7 30.11 -25.47 2.73
N LEU A 8 29.39 -25.62 1.60
CA LEU A 8 29.01 -24.48 0.74
C LEU A 8 27.99 -23.55 1.38
N HIS A 9 27.19 -24.05 2.33
CA HIS A 9 26.18 -23.25 3.02
C HIS A 9 26.78 -22.09 3.84
N GLN A 10 28.02 -22.22 4.33
CA GLN A 10 28.72 -21.12 5.01
C GLN A 10 29.14 -20.00 4.06
N LEU A 11 29.36 -20.32 2.77
CA LEU A 11 29.65 -19.35 1.72
C LEU A 11 28.40 -18.55 1.32
N TYR A 12 27.23 -19.19 1.40
CA TYR A 12 25.92 -18.57 1.12
C TYR A 12 25.55 -17.49 2.16
N LEU A 13 26.03 -17.62 3.40
CA LEU A 13 25.69 -16.75 4.54
C LEU A 13 26.63 -15.54 4.74
N ARG A 14 27.36 -15.10 3.69
CA ARG A 14 28.23 -13.89 3.68
C ARG A 14 29.22 -13.77 4.86
N LYS A 15 29.67 -14.88 5.46
CA LYS A 15 30.72 -14.91 6.53
C LYS A 15 32.03 -15.50 6.00
N PRO A 16 32.87 -14.73 5.28
CA PRO A 16 34.07 -15.27 4.64
C PRO A 16 35.09 -15.82 5.65
N ALA A 17 35.17 -15.22 6.84
CA ALA A 17 36.11 -15.64 7.88
C ALA A 17 35.90 -17.10 8.36
N MET A 18 34.65 -17.54 8.51
CA MET A 18 34.33 -18.91 8.94
C MET A 18 34.53 -19.92 7.82
N ALA A 19 34.24 -19.54 6.57
CA ALA A 19 34.52 -20.36 5.41
C ALA A 19 36.04 -20.63 5.26
N PHE A 20 36.88 -19.60 5.46
CA PHE A 20 38.34 -19.77 5.44
C PHE A 20 38.85 -20.62 6.61
N LEU A 21 38.25 -20.51 7.80
CA LEU A 21 38.59 -21.38 8.94
C LEU A 21 38.23 -22.84 8.63
N PHE A 22 37.03 -23.11 8.10
CA PHE A 22 36.60 -24.45 7.73
C PHE A 22 37.48 -25.08 6.64
N ILE A 23 37.85 -24.29 5.62
CA ILE A 23 38.80 -24.71 4.57
C ILE A 23 40.18 -24.97 5.19
N GLY A 24 40.67 -24.11 6.08
CA GLY A 24 41.92 -24.33 6.80
C GLY A 24 41.90 -25.61 7.63
N LEU A 25 40.79 -25.87 8.34
CA LEU A 25 40.64 -27.07 9.16
C LEU A 25 40.59 -28.35 8.31
N LEU A 26 39.94 -28.30 7.14
CA LEU A 26 39.96 -29.39 6.16
C LEU A 26 41.37 -29.68 5.63
N VAL A 27 42.18 -28.64 5.41
CA VAL A 27 43.55 -28.76 4.88
C VAL A 27 44.54 -29.28 5.94
N PHE A 28 44.42 -28.83 7.20
CA PHE A 28 45.38 -29.17 8.26
C PHE A 28 45.00 -30.38 9.12
N PHE A 29 43.71 -30.66 9.34
CA PHE A 29 43.25 -31.67 10.32
C PHE A 29 42.51 -32.86 9.70
N LYS A 30 42.43 -32.93 8.36
CA LYS A 30 41.69 -33.94 7.58
C LYS A 30 40.18 -34.00 7.96
N LEU A 31 39.45 -34.84 7.23
CA LEU A 31 37.98 -34.97 7.30
C LEU A 31 37.36 -35.19 8.71
N PRO A 32 37.94 -35.93 9.68
CA PRO A 32 37.17 -36.30 10.88
C PRO A 32 36.81 -35.10 11.76
N ILE A 33 37.71 -34.15 11.99
CA ILE A 33 37.44 -33.00 12.87
C ILE A 33 36.55 -31.97 12.17
N ALA A 34 36.70 -31.78 10.87
CA ALA A 34 35.85 -30.88 10.08
C ALA A 34 34.40 -31.37 10.02
N VAL A 35 34.17 -32.68 9.90
CA VAL A 35 32.81 -33.25 9.92
C VAL A 35 32.16 -33.08 11.29
N ILE A 36 32.89 -33.32 12.38
CA ILE A 36 32.38 -33.11 13.74
C ILE A 36 32.02 -31.63 13.95
N PHE A 37 32.89 -30.71 13.54
CA PHE A 37 32.62 -29.27 13.66
C PHE A 37 31.41 -28.84 12.81
N GLY A 38 31.28 -29.37 11.59
CA GLY A 38 30.12 -29.13 10.73
C GLY A 38 28.82 -29.67 11.34
N PHE A 39 28.86 -30.86 11.94
CA PHE A 39 27.71 -31.48 12.59
C PHE A 39 27.29 -30.71 13.85
N VAL A 40 28.23 -30.33 14.71
CA VAL A 40 27.95 -29.52 15.90
C VAL A 40 27.32 -28.17 15.50
N ASN A 41 27.81 -27.55 14.43
CA ASN A 41 27.24 -26.30 13.93
C ASN A 41 25.83 -26.50 13.35
N ALA A 42 25.56 -27.62 12.67
CA ALA A 42 24.22 -27.95 12.19
C ALA A 42 23.23 -28.20 13.32
N VAL A 43 23.64 -28.91 14.37
CA VAL A 43 22.81 -29.10 15.58
C VAL A 43 22.58 -27.77 16.30
N TYR A 44 23.60 -26.91 16.40
CA TYR A 44 23.46 -25.57 16.96
C TYR A 44 22.44 -24.71 16.19
N LEU A 45 22.44 -24.80 14.86
CA LEU A 45 21.47 -24.12 14.00
C LEU A 45 20.04 -24.64 14.20
N LEU A 46 19.86 -25.97 14.33
CA LEU A 46 18.54 -26.57 14.54
C LEU A 46 17.98 -26.35 15.95
N MET A 47 18.85 -26.07 16.93
CA MET A 47 18.44 -25.74 18.31
C MET A 47 18.27 -24.24 18.56
N MET A 48 18.60 -23.40 17.57
CA MET A 48 18.40 -21.96 17.63
C MET A 48 16.92 -21.63 17.38
N SER A 49 16.37 -20.63 18.07
CA SER A 49 15.02 -20.14 17.75
C SER A 49 15.02 -19.40 16.42
N ASP A 50 13.88 -19.37 15.73
CA ASP A 50 13.73 -18.68 14.46
C ASP A 50 14.15 -17.21 14.55
N GLU A 51 13.79 -16.53 15.66
CA GLU A 51 14.17 -15.13 15.92
C GLU A 51 15.70 -14.93 16.04
N GLU A 52 16.40 -15.86 16.69
CA GLU A 52 17.87 -15.81 16.82
C GLU A 52 18.58 -16.15 15.51
N PHE A 53 18.02 -17.09 14.73
CA PHE A 53 18.52 -17.48 13.42
C PHE A 53 18.40 -16.31 12.46
N ASP A 54 17.21 -15.71 12.38
CA ASP A 54 16.94 -14.56 11.52
C ASP A 54 17.87 -13.41 11.86
N ARG A 55 18.01 -13.06 13.14
CA ARG A 55 18.91 -11.99 13.58
C ARG A 55 20.38 -12.21 13.18
N ARG A 56 20.86 -13.46 13.09
CA ARG A 56 22.28 -13.79 12.87
C ARG A 56 22.65 -14.17 11.45
N TYR A 57 21.69 -14.65 10.67
CA TYR A 57 21.92 -15.27 9.37
C TYR A 57 21.08 -14.66 8.24
N ASN A 58 19.88 -14.19 8.56
CA ASN A 58 19.19 -13.24 7.70
C ASN A 58 19.74 -11.86 8.03
N ASN A 59 20.82 -11.47 7.34
CA ASN A 59 21.09 -10.06 7.17
C ASN A 59 19.81 -9.51 6.54
N VAL A 60 18.98 -8.84 7.35
CA VAL A 60 17.92 -7.99 6.87
C VAL A 60 18.64 -6.89 6.08
N GLU A 61 18.95 -7.21 4.83
CA GLU A 61 19.33 -6.28 3.79
C GLU A 61 18.06 -5.48 3.54
N GLU A 62 17.80 -4.59 4.50
CA GLU A 62 17.02 -3.36 4.46
C GLU A 62 16.09 -3.22 3.23
N SER A 63 15.17 -4.17 3.10
CA SER A 63 14.01 -4.14 2.23
C SER A 63 12.88 -4.75 3.05
N ASP A 64 11.79 -4.02 3.16
CA ASP A 64 10.53 -4.46 3.80
C ASP A 64 10.42 -4.33 5.33
N GLY A 65 11.14 -3.38 5.92
CA GLY A 65 10.68 -2.68 7.13
C GLY A 65 10.01 -1.35 6.77
N PRO A 66 8.84 -0.98 7.34
CA PRO A 66 8.20 0.30 7.03
C PRO A 66 9.16 1.44 7.40
N THR A 67 9.43 2.30 6.42
CA THR A 67 10.44 3.36 6.33
C THR A 67 10.33 4.46 7.40
N TRP A 68 10.38 4.10 8.68
CA TRP A 68 10.30 5.02 9.82
C TRP A 68 11.62 5.13 10.60
N ASP A 69 12.53 4.15 10.53
CA ASP A 69 13.74 4.19 11.35
C ASP A 69 14.81 5.17 10.82
N ARG A 70 14.81 5.47 9.52
CA ARG A 70 15.77 6.42 8.93
C ARG A 70 15.47 7.89 9.26
N ARG A 71 14.26 8.23 9.75
CA ARG A 71 13.91 9.64 10.13
C ARG A 71 14.34 10.03 11.54
N ARG A 72 14.61 9.08 12.44
CA ARG A 72 14.94 9.36 13.84
C ARG A 72 16.38 9.86 14.02
N ASP A 73 17.31 9.40 13.18
CA ASP A 73 18.72 9.82 13.22
C ASP A 73 19.01 11.19 12.59
N TYR A 74 18.24 11.61 11.57
CA TYR A 74 18.36 12.95 10.99
C TYR A 74 17.96 14.06 11.98
N GLN A 75 16.87 13.85 12.75
CA GLN A 75 16.42 14.85 13.73
C GLN A 75 17.33 14.96 14.96
N ARG A 76 18.05 13.89 15.33
CA ARG A 76 18.99 13.92 16.47
C ARG A 76 20.30 14.65 16.11
N ARG A 77 20.80 14.48 14.88
CA ARG A 77 21.98 15.21 14.36
C ARG A 77 21.72 16.71 14.17
N GLU A 78 20.54 17.12 13.73
CA GLU A 78 20.25 18.56 13.59
C GLU A 78 20.13 19.29 14.94
N ARG A 79 19.68 18.61 16.01
CA ARG A 79 19.58 19.24 17.34
C ARG A 79 20.93 19.44 18.02
N THR A 80 21.90 18.55 17.80
CA THR A 80 23.26 18.72 18.33
C THR A 80 24.08 19.67 17.46
N ALA A 81 23.92 19.65 16.13
CA ALA A 81 24.63 20.57 15.23
C ALA A 81 24.16 22.04 15.35
N ARG A 82 22.90 22.30 15.69
CA ARG A 82 22.37 23.66 15.86
C ARG A 82 22.75 24.35 17.17
N ARG A 83 23.32 23.63 18.14
CA ARG A 83 23.77 24.23 19.41
C ARG A 83 25.16 24.84 19.35
N GLU A 84 25.96 24.55 18.32
CA GLU A 84 27.38 24.88 18.31
C GLU A 84 27.74 26.12 17.46
N TYR A 85 26.82 26.67 16.67
CA TYR A 85 27.07 27.89 15.87
C TYR A 85 25.93 28.89 15.96
N GLN A 86 25.90 29.67 17.04
CA GLN A 86 25.17 30.94 17.09
C GLN A 86 26.01 32.00 17.82
N ARG A 87 26.83 32.71 17.03
CA ARG A 87 27.21 34.10 17.30
C ARG A 87 26.49 35.00 16.27
N PRO A 88 25.94 36.16 16.65
CA PRO A 88 25.07 36.94 15.78
C PRO A 88 25.83 38.02 15.03
N THR A 89 25.62 38.14 13.72
CA THR A 89 25.91 39.38 12.97
C THR A 89 24.80 39.67 11.96
N SER A 90 24.09 40.76 12.27
CA SER A 90 23.35 41.72 11.45
C SER A 90 23.46 41.68 9.92
N GLY A 91 22.32 41.87 9.24
CA GLY A 91 22.24 42.49 7.90
C GLY A 91 21.08 41.98 7.02
N PRO A 92 20.13 42.84 6.57
CA PRO A 92 18.92 42.40 5.87
C PRO A 92 19.12 42.38 4.34
N TYR A 93 19.10 41.19 3.74
CA TYR A 93 18.81 41.05 2.31
C TYR A 93 17.49 40.29 2.17
N ARG A 94 16.41 41.03 1.89
CA ARG A 94 15.12 40.47 1.46
C ARG A 94 15.29 39.93 0.04
N ARG A 95 15.78 38.71 -0.09
CA ARG A 95 15.61 37.91 -1.32
C ARG A 95 14.28 37.19 -1.18
N SER A 96 13.31 37.59 -1.99
CA SER A 96 12.02 36.92 -2.15
C SER A 96 12.26 35.53 -2.74
N TYR A 97 12.68 34.59 -1.90
CA TYR A 97 12.40 33.19 -2.16
C TYR A 97 10.92 33.01 -1.87
N ASN A 98 10.19 32.45 -2.84
CA ASN A 98 8.91 31.77 -2.58
C ASN A 98 9.13 30.87 -1.37
N ARG A 99 8.75 31.37 -0.19
CA ARG A 99 8.79 30.62 1.05
C ARG A 99 7.76 29.52 0.81
N PRO A 100 8.15 28.23 0.68
CA PRO A 100 7.15 27.17 0.69
C PRO A 100 6.27 27.43 1.90
N GLU A 101 4.96 27.43 1.66
CA GLU A 101 3.97 27.70 2.69
C GLU A 101 4.35 26.97 3.97
N PRO A 102 4.17 27.60 5.15
CA PRO A 102 4.59 27.02 6.41
C PRO A 102 4.05 25.59 6.45
N ILE A 103 4.96 24.61 6.52
CA ILE A 103 4.61 23.20 6.71
C ILE A 103 3.72 23.21 7.95
N THR A 104 2.42 23.11 7.73
CA THR A 104 1.43 23.07 8.78
C THR A 104 1.93 22.03 9.75
N GLN A 105 2.01 22.39 11.04
CA GLN A 105 2.47 21.47 12.06
C GLN A 105 1.65 20.19 11.90
N ARG A 106 2.26 19.14 11.31
CA ARG A 106 1.56 17.88 11.05
C ARG A 106 1.09 17.40 12.40
N LYS A 107 -0.22 17.46 12.63
CA LYS A 107 -0.82 17.01 13.88
C LYS A 107 -0.29 15.58 14.12
N PRO A 108 0.16 15.25 15.34
CA PRO A 108 0.54 13.88 15.62
C PRO A 108 -0.66 12.99 15.29
N ASN A 109 -0.44 11.99 14.44
CA ASN A 109 -1.48 11.09 13.96
C ASN A 109 -1.36 9.74 14.69
N PRO A 110 -2.01 9.56 15.84
CA PRO A 110 -1.93 8.33 16.62
C PRO A 110 -2.58 7.14 15.88
N PHE A 111 -3.61 7.40 15.09
CA PHE A 111 -4.36 6.37 14.37
C PHE A 111 -3.52 5.70 13.30
N LYS A 112 -2.60 6.42 12.64
CA LYS A 112 -1.65 5.78 11.73
C LYS A 112 -0.79 4.72 12.40
N ALA A 113 -0.29 5.01 13.60
CA ALA A 113 0.54 4.06 14.34
C ALA A 113 -0.29 2.87 14.85
N SER A 114 -1.53 3.15 15.29
CA SER A 114 -2.49 2.12 15.71
C SER A 114 -2.88 1.19 14.55
N GLY A 115 -3.24 1.74 13.39
CA GLY A 115 -3.56 0.97 12.20
C GLY A 115 -2.39 0.12 11.73
N MET A 116 -1.17 0.66 11.76
CA MET A 116 0.04 -0.13 11.47
C MET A 116 0.26 -1.29 12.46
N LYS A 117 -0.12 -1.12 13.72
CA LYS A 117 -0.01 -2.18 14.73
C LYS A 117 -1.03 -3.28 14.43
N LYS A 118 -2.31 -2.92 14.26
CA LYS A 118 -3.38 -3.86 13.90
C LYS A 118 -3.09 -4.60 12.60
N TYR A 119 -2.57 -3.88 11.60
CA TYR A 119 -2.15 -4.45 10.32
C TYR A 119 -1.12 -5.57 10.47
N LYS A 120 -0.13 -5.38 11.35
CA LYS A 120 0.89 -6.39 11.66
C LYS A 120 0.35 -7.55 12.50
N GLU A 121 -0.71 -7.30 13.26
CA GLU A 121 -1.43 -8.31 14.04
C GLU A 121 -2.46 -9.08 13.18
N PHE A 122 -2.49 -8.81 11.86
CA PHE A 122 -3.45 -9.37 10.89
C PHE A 122 -4.92 -8.98 11.15
N ASP A 123 -5.15 -7.99 12.01
CA ASP A 123 -6.45 -7.33 12.14
C ASP A 123 -6.59 -6.29 11.01
N VAL A 124 -6.92 -6.79 9.81
CA VAL A 124 -6.99 -5.99 8.58
C VAL A 124 -8.14 -4.99 8.63
N ASP A 125 -9.33 -5.41 9.08
CA ASP A 125 -10.50 -4.54 9.20
C ASP A 125 -10.26 -3.41 10.20
N GLY A 126 -9.75 -3.73 11.40
CA GLY A 126 -9.42 -2.73 12.40
C GLY A 126 -8.29 -1.80 11.96
N ALA A 127 -7.35 -2.28 11.13
CA ALA A 127 -6.32 -1.44 10.53
C ALA A 127 -6.90 -0.45 9.52
N ILE A 128 -7.86 -0.88 8.70
CA ILE A 128 -8.55 -0.01 7.73
C ILE A 128 -9.27 1.12 8.45
N GLU A 129 -10.00 0.83 9.52
CA GLU A 129 -10.69 1.83 10.33
C GLU A 129 -9.73 2.88 10.90
N ASP A 130 -8.65 2.43 11.53
CA ASP A 130 -7.64 3.33 12.10
C ASP A 130 -6.94 4.15 11.00
N PHE A 131 -6.67 3.56 9.85
CA PHE A 131 -6.07 4.30 8.75
C PHE A 131 -7.04 5.32 8.13
N LYS A 132 -8.36 5.04 8.10
CA LYS A 132 -9.36 6.04 7.68
C LYS A 132 -9.38 7.23 8.62
N GLN A 133 -9.41 6.99 9.93
CA GLN A 133 -9.28 8.06 10.93
C GLN A 133 -7.95 8.81 10.78
N ALA A 134 -6.88 8.12 10.40
CA ALA A 134 -5.62 8.76 10.10
C ALA A 134 -5.70 9.70 8.88
N LEU A 135 -6.45 9.34 7.83
CA LEU A 135 -6.69 10.21 6.67
C LEU A 135 -7.63 11.37 6.98
N GLU A 136 -8.53 11.27 7.95
CA GLU A 136 -9.32 12.44 8.41
C GLU A 136 -8.43 13.53 9.01
N ILE A 137 -7.31 13.14 9.66
CA ILE A 137 -6.34 14.08 10.23
C ILE A 137 -5.39 14.64 9.15
N ASP A 138 -4.87 13.77 8.28
CA ASP A 138 -4.00 14.15 7.16
C ASP A 138 -4.47 13.47 5.86
N PRO A 139 -5.37 14.12 5.10
CA PRO A 139 -5.89 13.57 3.84
C PRO A 139 -4.83 13.42 2.76
N SER A 140 -3.68 14.09 2.92
CA SER A 140 -2.56 14.10 1.98
C SER A 140 -1.47 13.08 2.31
N ASP A 141 -1.68 12.24 3.33
CA ASP A 141 -0.67 11.27 3.75
C ASP A 141 -0.56 10.12 2.74
N ILE A 142 0.46 10.22 1.89
CA ILE A 142 0.82 9.25 0.85
C ILE A 142 0.96 7.84 1.44
N ALA A 143 1.64 7.72 2.58
CA ALA A 143 1.94 6.41 3.17
C ALA A 143 0.68 5.74 3.74
N THR A 144 -0.24 6.53 4.31
CA THR A 144 -1.50 5.99 4.84
C THR A 144 -2.40 5.52 3.70
N ASN A 145 -2.48 6.27 2.59
CA ASN A 145 -3.19 5.80 1.40
C ASN A 145 -2.62 4.48 0.84
N PHE A 146 -1.28 4.36 0.77
CA PHE A 146 -0.65 3.12 0.34
C PHE A 146 -0.98 1.95 1.29
N ASN A 147 -0.90 2.16 2.61
CA ASN A 147 -1.19 1.12 3.59
C ASN A 147 -2.66 0.68 3.56
N ILE A 148 -3.61 1.61 3.37
CA ILE A 148 -5.03 1.28 3.19
C ILE A 148 -5.20 0.42 1.94
N ALA A 149 -4.51 0.73 0.85
CA ALA A 149 -4.60 -0.08 -0.34
C ALA A 149 -4.08 -1.51 -0.14
N CYS A 150 -2.99 -1.68 0.61
CA CYS A 150 -2.51 -3.00 1.00
C CYS A 150 -3.55 -3.73 1.85
N ALA A 151 -4.14 -3.06 2.84
CA ALA A 151 -5.18 -3.64 3.68
C ALA A 151 -6.43 -4.05 2.88
N TYR A 152 -6.89 -3.22 1.95
CA TYR A 152 -8.00 -3.58 1.05
C TYR A 152 -7.64 -4.71 0.09
N SER A 153 -6.40 -4.80 -0.35
CA SER A 153 -5.93 -5.92 -1.16
C SER A 153 -5.94 -7.23 -0.37
N LEU A 154 -5.54 -7.20 0.91
CA LEU A 154 -5.65 -8.36 1.81
C LEU A 154 -7.11 -8.74 2.10
N ASN A 155 -8.02 -7.76 2.13
CA ASN A 155 -9.46 -8.00 2.29
C ASN A 155 -10.19 -8.35 0.98
N GLU A 156 -9.44 -8.55 -0.11
CA GLU A 156 -9.97 -8.83 -1.46
C GLU A 156 -10.89 -7.73 -2.04
N GLU A 157 -10.84 -6.52 -1.49
CA GLU A 157 -11.62 -5.37 -1.94
C GLU A 157 -10.87 -4.58 -3.02
N LYS A 158 -10.73 -5.18 -4.21
CA LYS A 158 -9.91 -4.62 -5.30
C LYS A 158 -10.26 -3.18 -5.67
N GLU A 159 -11.54 -2.85 -5.75
CA GLU A 159 -12.03 -1.52 -6.18
C GLU A 159 -11.48 -0.41 -5.28
N LYS A 160 -11.57 -0.63 -3.96
CA LYS A 160 -11.06 0.30 -2.94
C LYS A 160 -9.52 0.31 -2.92
N ALA A 161 -8.88 -0.85 -3.11
CA ALA A 161 -7.43 -0.93 -3.20
C ALA A 161 -6.87 -0.10 -4.38
N TYR A 162 -7.45 -0.24 -5.57
CA TYR A 162 -7.09 0.55 -6.75
C TYR A 162 -7.33 2.06 -6.54
N ALA A 163 -8.43 2.43 -5.89
CA ALA A 163 -8.73 3.82 -5.57
C ALA A 163 -7.65 4.45 -4.67
N HIS A 164 -7.28 3.77 -3.58
CA HIS A 164 -6.26 4.27 -2.65
C HIS A 164 -4.83 4.22 -3.23
N LEU A 165 -4.49 3.23 -4.06
CA LEU A 165 -3.22 3.24 -4.82
C LEU A 165 -3.14 4.44 -5.76
N THR A 166 -4.21 4.66 -6.53
CA THR A 166 -4.30 5.80 -7.44
C THR A 166 -4.13 7.12 -6.67
N ARG A 167 -4.80 7.24 -5.53
CA ARG A 167 -4.68 8.43 -4.68
C ARG A 167 -3.27 8.61 -4.13
N ALA A 168 -2.61 7.54 -3.68
CA ALA A 168 -1.23 7.61 -3.21
C ALA A 168 -0.28 8.13 -4.31
N VAL A 169 -0.45 7.64 -5.54
CA VAL A 169 0.35 8.07 -6.71
C VAL A 169 0.09 9.52 -7.06
N GLN A 170 -1.17 9.96 -7.09
CA GLN A 170 -1.53 11.36 -7.30
C GLN A 170 -0.95 12.30 -6.23
N LEU A 171 -0.86 11.84 -4.98
CA LEU A 171 -0.24 12.59 -3.88
C LEU A 171 1.30 12.58 -3.92
N GLY A 172 1.91 11.84 -4.84
CA GLY A 172 3.36 11.84 -5.08
C GLY A 172 4.09 10.56 -4.67
N PHE A 173 3.38 9.44 -4.51
CA PHE A 173 4.02 8.13 -4.41
C PHE A 173 4.73 7.79 -5.74
N LYS A 174 6.03 7.48 -5.66
CA LYS A 174 6.90 7.25 -6.84
C LYS A 174 7.50 5.85 -6.89
N ASP A 175 7.32 5.06 -5.84
CA ASP A 175 7.92 3.73 -5.73
C ASP A 175 7.04 2.69 -6.45
N PHE A 176 6.98 2.78 -7.77
CA PHE A 176 6.17 1.89 -8.59
C PHE A 176 6.64 0.43 -8.53
N GLN A 177 7.92 0.21 -8.25
CA GLN A 177 8.43 -1.15 -8.05
C GLN A 177 7.77 -1.79 -6.82
N LYS A 178 7.60 -1.03 -5.74
CA LYS A 178 6.87 -1.51 -4.57
C LYS A 178 5.44 -1.93 -4.88
N ILE A 179 4.72 -1.25 -5.78
CA ILE A 179 3.37 -1.69 -6.20
C ILE A 179 3.43 -3.06 -6.89
N LYS A 180 4.48 -3.31 -7.68
CA LYS A 180 4.68 -4.55 -8.45
C LYS A 180 5.20 -5.73 -7.62
N SER A 181 5.88 -5.48 -6.50
CA SER A 181 6.53 -6.53 -5.71
C SER A 181 5.92 -6.79 -4.34
N HIS A 182 5.28 -5.80 -3.70
CA HIS A 182 4.82 -5.92 -2.31
C HIS A 182 3.81 -7.05 -2.10
N ASP A 183 4.05 -7.97 -1.17
CA ASP A 183 3.25 -9.19 -1.03
C ASP A 183 1.77 -8.90 -0.78
N ASP A 184 1.46 -7.93 0.08
CA ASP A 184 0.07 -7.59 0.41
C ASP A 184 -0.74 -7.05 -0.78
N LEU A 185 -0.07 -6.63 -1.87
CA LEU A 185 -0.70 -6.20 -3.12
C LEU A 185 -0.83 -7.34 -4.15
N ALA A 186 -0.52 -8.59 -3.78
CA ALA A 186 -0.63 -9.73 -4.67
C ALA A 186 -2.04 -9.88 -5.25
N TYR A 187 -3.08 -9.70 -4.43
CA TYR A 187 -4.47 -9.78 -4.89
C TYR A 187 -4.81 -8.74 -5.95
N VAL A 188 -4.33 -7.51 -5.81
CA VAL A 188 -4.49 -6.45 -6.83
C VAL A 188 -3.76 -6.83 -8.13
N ARG A 189 -2.54 -7.37 -8.04
CA ARG A 189 -1.72 -7.71 -9.22
C ARG A 189 -2.26 -8.84 -10.08
N ILE A 190 -2.99 -9.79 -9.49
CA ILE A 190 -3.59 -10.90 -10.24
C ILE A 190 -4.87 -10.50 -10.99
N GLN A 191 -5.41 -9.30 -10.72
CA GLN A 191 -6.63 -8.85 -11.36
C GLN A 191 -6.39 -8.47 -12.83
N PRO A 192 -7.36 -8.69 -13.73
CA PRO A 192 -7.22 -8.34 -15.15
C PRO A 192 -7.02 -6.84 -15.40
N GLU A 193 -7.49 -6.00 -14.49
CA GLU A 193 -7.37 -4.54 -14.57
C GLU A 193 -5.94 -4.04 -14.24
N PHE A 194 -5.08 -4.89 -13.68
CA PHE A 194 -3.74 -4.47 -13.25
C PHE A 194 -2.86 -4.01 -14.41
N GLU A 195 -2.95 -4.68 -15.57
CA GLU A 195 -2.13 -4.33 -16.74
C GLU A 195 -2.48 -2.94 -17.28
N SER A 196 -3.77 -2.58 -17.33
CA SER A 196 -4.21 -1.26 -17.75
C SER A 196 -3.83 -0.19 -16.73
N PHE A 197 -3.91 -0.53 -15.43
CA PHE A 197 -3.47 0.34 -14.35
C PHE A 197 -1.97 0.63 -14.42
N GLU A 198 -1.14 -0.40 -14.63
CA GLU A 198 0.32 -0.25 -14.79
C GLU A 198 0.67 0.60 -16.01
N LYS A 199 0.01 0.36 -17.16
CA LYS A 199 0.22 1.15 -18.40
C LYS A 199 -0.09 2.64 -18.21
N SER A 200 -1.03 2.97 -17.31
CA SER A 200 -1.32 4.36 -16.95
C SER A 200 -0.26 5.02 -16.05
N GLY A 201 0.73 4.25 -15.58
CA GLY A 201 1.64 4.72 -14.53
C GLY A 201 0.97 4.81 -13.17
N PHE A 202 -0.03 3.95 -12.92
CA PHE A 202 -0.80 3.88 -11.67
C PHE A 202 -1.61 5.16 -11.34
N THR A 203 -1.95 5.98 -12.34
CA THR A 203 -2.67 7.25 -12.15
C THR A 203 -4.16 7.16 -12.42
N ASN A 204 -4.61 6.15 -13.17
CA ASN A 204 -6.00 6.03 -13.60
C ASN A 204 -6.64 4.83 -12.90
N ASN A 205 -7.60 5.08 -12.01
CA ASN A 205 -8.34 3.99 -11.38
C ASN A 205 -9.20 3.26 -12.45
N PRO A 206 -9.04 1.94 -12.65
CA PRO A 206 -9.82 1.17 -13.61
C PRO A 206 -11.34 1.21 -13.38
N PHE A 207 -11.76 1.52 -12.14
CA PHE A 207 -13.17 1.49 -11.73
C PHE A 207 -13.85 2.87 -11.69
N THR A 208 -13.12 3.98 -11.88
CA THR A 208 -13.72 5.33 -11.87
C THR A 208 -14.44 5.72 -13.16
N ALA A 209 -14.33 4.90 -14.23
CA ALA A 209 -15.02 5.17 -15.50
C ALA A 209 -16.52 4.79 -15.49
N THR A 210 -17.02 4.16 -14.41
CA THR A 210 -18.35 3.52 -14.40
C THR A 210 -19.31 3.95 -13.28
N LYS A 211 -19.02 4.99 -12.47
CA LYS A 211 -20.01 5.52 -11.52
C LYS A 211 -19.73 6.97 -11.11
N PRO A 212 -20.70 7.90 -11.19
CA PRO A 212 -20.61 9.20 -10.52
C PRO A 212 -20.58 8.98 -9.00
N GLU A 213 -19.48 9.41 -8.39
CA GLU A 213 -19.30 9.84 -6.99
C GLU A 213 -20.30 9.30 -5.94
N GLU A 214 -19.96 8.18 -5.30
CA GLU A 214 -20.46 7.86 -3.96
C GLU A 214 -19.82 8.81 -2.94
N THR A 215 -20.60 9.83 -2.60
CA THR A 215 -20.35 10.70 -1.46
C THR A 215 -20.89 9.99 -0.22
N GLN A 216 -19.99 9.54 0.65
CA GLN A 216 -20.17 9.42 2.12
C GLN A 216 -21.49 8.79 2.63
N GLU A 217 -21.51 7.47 2.84
CA GLU A 217 -22.42 6.86 3.82
C GLU A 217 -21.78 6.94 5.22
N SER A 218 -22.14 8.00 5.94
CA SER A 218 -22.31 7.96 7.38
C SER A 218 -23.80 8.13 7.65
N SER A 219 -24.45 7.11 8.20
CA SER A 219 -25.80 7.21 8.75
C SER A 219 -25.89 8.38 9.73
N PRO A 220 -27.00 9.11 9.74
CA PRO A 220 -27.86 8.95 10.91
C PRO A 220 -29.35 8.83 10.57
N GLU A 221 -30.06 8.22 11.50
CA GLU A 221 -31.50 7.96 11.51
C GLU A 221 -32.37 9.22 11.36
N ASN A 222 -33.45 9.03 10.61
CA ASN A 222 -34.79 9.63 10.70
C ASN A 222 -35.04 11.13 10.46
N GLN A 223 -35.68 11.35 9.30
CA GLN A 223 -36.89 12.14 9.03
C GLN A 223 -36.78 13.67 9.15
N THR A 224 -36.85 14.36 8.01
CA THR A 224 -38.07 15.08 7.57
C THR A 224 -37.97 15.37 6.07
N GLU A 225 -39.09 15.15 5.39
CA GLU A 225 -39.35 15.19 3.96
C GLU A 225 -39.18 16.60 3.35
N GLU A 226 -38.69 16.67 2.11
CA GLU A 226 -39.27 17.39 0.94
C GLU A 226 -38.20 17.54 -0.17
N LYS A 227 -38.53 17.04 -1.38
CA LYS A 227 -37.74 17.02 -2.65
C LYS A 227 -36.87 15.78 -2.94
N THR A 228 -37.44 14.59 -2.90
CA THR A 228 -36.83 13.37 -3.51
C THR A 228 -37.63 12.77 -4.66
N THR A 229 -38.76 13.37 -5.05
CA THR A 229 -39.64 12.81 -6.09
C THR A 229 -39.11 13.00 -7.52
N ASP A 230 -38.39 14.09 -7.81
CA ASP A 230 -37.94 14.43 -9.17
C ASP A 230 -36.86 13.47 -9.72
N LEU A 231 -35.92 13.02 -8.88
CA LEU A 231 -34.76 12.24 -9.34
C LEU A 231 -35.07 10.75 -9.55
N LEU A 232 -36.02 10.19 -8.79
CA LEU A 232 -36.43 8.80 -8.95
C LEU A 232 -37.43 8.61 -10.09
N GLU A 233 -38.25 9.62 -10.39
CA GLU A 233 -39.15 9.63 -11.55
C GLU A 233 -38.36 9.68 -12.86
N ASP A 234 -37.29 10.48 -12.91
CA ASP A 234 -36.41 10.58 -14.08
C ASP A 234 -35.70 9.27 -14.41
N ASP A 235 -35.18 8.55 -13.41
CA ASP A 235 -34.52 7.25 -13.59
C ASP A 235 -35.49 6.16 -14.07
N LEU A 236 -36.73 6.15 -13.54
CA LEU A 236 -37.77 5.22 -13.96
C LEU A 236 -38.23 5.51 -15.40
N LEU A 237 -38.43 6.78 -15.75
CA LEU A 237 -38.83 7.22 -17.09
C LEU A 237 -37.74 6.84 -18.12
N LEU A 238 -36.46 7.04 -17.78
CA LEU A 238 -35.34 6.63 -18.62
C LEU A 238 -35.33 5.12 -18.89
N SER A 239 -35.60 4.31 -17.86
CA SER A 239 -35.66 2.85 -17.98
C SER A 239 -36.80 2.40 -18.90
N GLN A 240 -37.97 3.03 -18.78
CA GLN A 240 -39.14 2.72 -19.61
C GLN A 240 -38.94 3.13 -21.08
N LEU A 241 -38.28 4.25 -21.33
CA LEU A 241 -37.93 4.66 -22.70
C LEU A 241 -36.90 3.71 -23.35
N ASN A 242 -35.91 3.25 -22.58
CA ASN A 242 -34.91 2.29 -23.08
C ASN A 242 -35.53 0.94 -23.42
N THR A 243 -36.44 0.43 -22.58
CA THR A 243 -37.16 -0.82 -22.85
C THR A 243 -38.06 -0.74 -24.08
N LEU A 244 -38.80 0.37 -24.27
CA LEU A 244 -39.59 0.58 -25.50
C LEU A 244 -38.69 0.63 -26.74
N LYS A 245 -37.53 1.27 -26.64
CA LYS A 245 -36.56 1.33 -27.74
C LYS A 245 -36.04 -0.06 -28.10
N GLU A 246 -35.73 -0.89 -27.12
CA GLU A 246 -35.33 -2.28 -27.34
C GLU A 246 -36.44 -3.11 -27.99
N LEU A 247 -37.70 -2.95 -27.57
CA LEU A 247 -38.83 -3.67 -28.16
C LEU A 247 -39.02 -3.31 -29.63
N ARG A 248 -38.83 -2.03 -29.98
CA ARG A 248 -38.83 -1.55 -31.37
C ARG A 248 -37.68 -2.13 -32.18
N GLU A 249 -36.46 -2.11 -31.64
CA GLU A 249 -35.28 -2.68 -32.31
C GLU A 249 -35.39 -4.19 -32.52
N LYS A 250 -36.09 -4.89 -31.63
CA LYS A 250 -36.41 -6.32 -31.75
C LYS A 250 -37.60 -6.59 -32.70
N GLY A 251 -38.24 -5.55 -33.26
CA GLY A 251 -39.38 -5.67 -34.15
C GLY A 251 -40.67 -6.17 -33.49
N LEU A 252 -40.75 -6.08 -32.15
CA LEU A 252 -41.88 -6.55 -31.35
C LEU A 252 -43.02 -5.53 -31.27
N ILE A 253 -42.74 -4.27 -31.61
CA ILE A 253 -43.72 -3.18 -31.71
C ILE A 253 -43.47 -2.39 -32.99
N THR A 254 -44.53 -1.83 -33.55
CA THR A 254 -44.45 -0.99 -34.75
C THR A 254 -43.97 0.42 -34.42
N GLU A 255 -43.44 1.16 -35.41
CA GLU A 255 -42.95 2.54 -35.20
C GLU A 255 -44.07 3.49 -34.73
N GLU A 256 -45.29 3.25 -35.20
CA GLU A 256 -46.47 4.02 -34.80
C GLU A 256 -46.85 3.79 -33.33
N GLU A 257 -46.79 2.54 -32.86
CA GLU A 257 -47.03 2.17 -31.45
C GLU A 257 -45.94 2.71 -30.53
N TYR A 258 -44.67 2.64 -30.95
CA TYR A 258 -43.55 3.21 -30.20
C TYR A 258 -43.70 4.72 -29.99
N ALA A 259 -44.12 5.45 -31.03
CA ALA A 259 -44.32 6.90 -30.97
C ALA A 259 -45.49 7.28 -30.04
N LEU A 260 -46.57 6.48 -30.02
CA LEU A 260 -47.70 6.69 -29.13
C LEU A 260 -47.33 6.46 -27.66
N GLU A 261 -46.66 5.35 -27.34
CA GLU A 261 -46.28 5.02 -25.96
C GLU A 261 -45.20 5.98 -25.42
N THR A 262 -44.23 6.35 -26.24
CA THR A 262 -43.21 7.36 -25.87
C THR A 262 -43.83 8.72 -25.57
N ARG A 263 -44.91 9.09 -26.27
CA ARG A 263 -45.60 10.37 -26.04
C ARG A 263 -46.40 10.35 -24.73
N LYS A 264 -47.00 9.21 -24.37
CA LYS A 264 -47.72 9.04 -23.09
C LYS A 264 -46.78 9.13 -21.89
N LEU A 265 -45.57 8.57 -22.00
CA LEU A 265 -44.58 8.60 -20.92
C LEU A 265 -43.93 9.98 -20.67
N ARG A 266 -44.16 10.95 -21.56
CA ARG A 266 -43.58 12.31 -21.48
C ARG A 266 -44.62 13.39 -21.12
N GLN A 267 -45.87 13.01 -20.89
CA GLN A 267 -46.97 13.89 -20.48
C GLN A 267 -47.24 13.73 -18.99
#